data_AF-A0A520EQZ3-F1
#
_entry.id   AF-A0A520EQZ3-F1
#
_cell.length_a   1.000
_cell.length_b   1.000
_cell.length_c   1.000
_cell.angle_alpha   90.00
_cell.angle_beta   90.00
_cell.angle_gamma   90.00
#
_symmetry.space_group_name_H-M   'P 1'
#
loop_
_entity.id
_entity.type
_entity.pdbx_description
1 polymer ?
#
loop_
_entity_poly.entity_id
_entity_poly.type
_entity_poly.pdbx_seq_one_letter_code
_entity_poly.pdbx_strand_id
1 'polypeptide(L)'
;MNSDSQAAVSGGDLTDDLLTRAVTEALTTGMSWAQIASQLGVPPPVARDHAALTDHDWQEAIVAHENARAARLNDQALPRRSETPETARRPHD
;
A
#
# COMPACT_ATOMS: atom_id res chain seq x y z
N MET A 1 13.24 0.23 -25.07
CA MET A 1 12.42 1.25 -24.37
C MET A 1 11.63 0.52 -23.30
N ASN A 2 11.97 0.75 -22.03
CA ASN A 2 11.44 0.09 -20.82
C ASN A 2 11.04 1.15 -19.77
N SER A 3 10.56 2.31 -20.25
CA SER A 3 10.30 3.49 -19.43
C SER A 3 9.09 3.35 -18.50
N ASP A 4 8.15 2.44 -18.78
CA ASP A 4 6.98 2.22 -17.92
C ASP A 4 7.30 1.51 -16.61
N SER A 5 8.29 0.62 -16.60
CA SER A 5 8.70 -0.08 -15.37
C SER A 5 9.44 0.83 -14.40
N GLN A 6 10.21 1.80 -14.93
CA GLN A 6 11.00 2.71 -14.11
C GLN A 6 10.15 3.82 -13.47
N ALA A 7 9.06 4.24 -14.11
CA ALA A 7 8.12 5.20 -13.54
C ALA A 7 7.33 4.62 -12.35
N ALA A 8 6.98 3.33 -12.41
CA ALA A 8 6.31 2.64 -11.29
C ALA A 8 7.24 2.44 -10.09
N VAL A 9 8.51 2.08 -10.32
CA VAL A 9 9.52 1.93 -9.26
C VAL A 9 9.89 3.28 -8.64
N SER A 10 10.08 4.33 -9.45
CA SER A 10 10.43 5.66 -8.95
C SER A 10 9.29 6.37 -8.23
N GLY A 11 8.02 6.00 -8.49
CA GLY A 11 6.86 6.51 -7.78
C GLY A 11 6.66 5.90 -6.39
N GLY A 12 7.08 4.65 -6.19
CA GLY A 12 7.09 3.99 -4.87
C GLY A 12 8.02 4.69 -3.90
N ASP A 13 9.29 4.84 -4.29
CA ASP A 13 10.33 5.46 -3.46
C ASP A 13 9.97 6.91 -3.06
N LEU A 14 9.47 7.71 -4.01
CA LEU A 14 9.04 9.08 -3.72
C LEU A 14 7.83 9.13 -2.77
N THR A 15 6.91 8.16 -2.86
CA THR A 15 5.75 8.13 -1.97
C THR A 15 6.14 7.73 -0.55
N ASP A 16 7.08 6.78 -0.42
CA ASP A 16 7.58 6.32 0.87
C ASP A 16 8.38 7.42 1.59
N ASP A 17 9.17 8.21 0.84
CA ASP A 17 9.88 9.38 1.38
C ASP A 17 8.90 10.46 1.87
N LEU A 18 7.83 10.73 1.11
CA LEU A 18 6.80 11.70 1.50
C LEU A 18 6.02 11.24 2.74
N LEU A 19 5.67 9.95 2.81
CA LEU A 19 5.03 9.36 3.99
C LEU A 19 5.94 9.48 5.22
N THR A 20 7.21 9.09 5.08
CA THR A 20 8.22 9.17 6.15
C THR A 20 8.34 10.60 6.68
N ARG A 21 8.40 11.57 5.76
CA ARG A 21 8.45 12.99 6.11
C ARG A 21 7.18 13.45 6.84
N ALA A 22 5.99 13.13 6.33
CA ALA A 22 4.73 13.54 6.93
C ALA A 22 4.55 12.97 8.34
N VAL A 23 4.88 11.69 8.55
CA VAL A 23 4.86 11.06 9.88
C VAL A 23 5.85 11.75 10.82
N THR A 24 7.07 12.03 10.36
CA THR A 24 8.07 12.73 11.16
C THR A 24 7.60 14.12 11.58
N GLU A 25 7.07 14.91 10.64
CA GLU A 25 6.55 16.26 10.91
C GLU A 25 5.37 16.20 11.91
N ALA A 26 4.44 15.26 11.74
CA ALA A 26 3.32 15.07 12.65
C ALA A 26 3.78 14.70 14.08
N LEU A 27 4.77 13.81 14.20
CA LEU A 27 5.36 13.47 15.51
C LEU A 27 6.06 14.69 16.14
N THR A 28 6.79 15.49 15.35
CA THR A 28 7.45 16.70 15.88
C THR A 28 6.46 17.78 16.33
N THR A 29 5.25 17.80 15.77
CA THR A 29 4.16 18.70 16.19
C THR A 29 3.35 18.14 17.37
N GLY A 30 3.71 16.96 17.87
CA GLY A 30 3.09 16.33 19.04
C GLY A 30 1.80 15.56 18.73
N MET A 31 1.55 15.21 17.46
CA MET A 31 0.41 14.39 17.10
C MET A 31 0.59 12.95 17.58
N SER A 32 -0.48 12.33 18.08
CA SER A 32 -0.48 10.92 18.44
C SER A 32 -0.58 10.03 17.19
N TRP A 33 -0.18 8.77 17.32
CA TRP A 33 -0.28 7.80 16.23
C TRP A 33 -1.72 7.60 15.71
N ALA A 34 -2.72 7.72 16.58
CA ALA A 34 -4.13 7.69 16.18
C ALA A 34 -4.52 8.90 15.30
N GLN A 35 -3.99 10.09 15.61
CA GLN A 35 -4.25 11.29 14.82
C GLN A 35 -3.55 11.22 13.46
N ILE A 36 -2.32 10.70 13.41
CA ILE A 36 -1.59 10.44 12.17
C ILE A 36 -2.35 9.44 11.31
N ALA A 37 -2.78 8.30 11.88
CA ALA A 37 -3.57 7.30 11.18
C ALA A 37 -4.86 7.87 10.56
N SER A 38 -5.57 8.72 11.32
CA SER A 38 -6.77 9.41 10.82
C SER A 38 -6.48 10.32 9.62
N GLN A 39 -5.38 11.09 9.65
CA GLN A 39 -4.96 11.92 8.51
C GLN A 39 -4.58 11.10 7.27
N LEU A 40 -4.01 9.92 7.47
CA LEU A 40 -3.67 8.98 6.40
C LEU A 40 -4.89 8.16 5.91
N GLY A 41 -6.06 8.30 6.52
CA GLY A 41 -7.25 7.50 6.19
C GLY A 41 -7.15 6.03 6.63
N VAL A 42 -6.25 5.73 7.56
CA VAL A 42 -6.04 4.39 8.12
C VAL A 42 -7.16 4.10 9.14
N PRO A 43 -7.90 3.00 8.98
CA PRO A 43 -8.94 2.63 9.93
C PRO A 43 -8.35 2.26 11.31
N PRO A 44 -9.09 2.47 12.41
CA PRO A 44 -8.64 2.07 13.73
C PRO A 44 -8.31 0.56 13.80
N PRO A 45 -7.19 0.17 14.44
CA PRO A 45 -6.89 -1.24 14.65
C PRO A 45 -7.96 -1.91 15.51
N VAL A 46 -8.21 -3.19 15.24
CA VAL A 46 -9.14 -3.99 16.02
C VAL A 46 -8.48 -4.32 17.36
N ALA A 47 -8.98 -3.74 18.44
CA ALA A 47 -8.52 -4.08 19.79
C ALA A 47 -8.82 -5.55 20.09
N ARG A 48 -7.79 -6.31 20.48
CA ARG A 48 -7.99 -7.64 21.07
C ARG A 48 -8.47 -7.45 22.51
N ASP A 49 -9.54 -8.15 22.87
CA ASP A 49 -10.05 -8.24 24.25
C ASP A 49 -10.39 -6.90 24.93
N HIS A 50 -10.84 -5.90 24.17
CA HIS A 50 -11.16 -4.55 24.67
C HIS A 50 -9.98 -3.81 25.33
N ALA A 51 -8.74 -4.24 25.04
CA ALA A 51 -7.55 -3.52 25.47
C ALA A 51 -7.49 -2.12 24.83
N ALA A 52 -6.92 -1.17 25.56
CA ALA A 52 -6.63 0.15 24.99
C ALA A 52 -5.61 -0.01 23.84
N LEU A 53 -5.89 0.62 22.71
CA LEU A 53 -4.99 0.63 21.56
C LEU A 53 -3.71 1.39 21.93
N THR A 54 -2.57 0.73 21.74
CA THR A 54 -1.25 1.30 21.98
C THR A 54 -0.74 2.05 20.76
N ASP A 55 0.27 2.89 20.95
CA ASP A 55 0.99 3.52 19.85
C ASP A 55 1.53 2.49 18.85
N HIS A 56 1.97 1.33 19.34
CA HIS A 56 2.44 0.23 18.50
C HIS A 56 1.33 -0.35 17.63
N ASP A 57 0.12 -0.54 18.16
CA ASP A 57 -1.03 -1.02 17.38
C ASP A 57 -1.38 -0.06 16.24
N TRP A 58 -1.28 1.24 16.48
CA TRP A 58 -1.50 2.26 15.45
C TRP A 58 -0.38 2.30 14.40
N GLN A 59 0.88 2.13 14.80
CA GLN A 59 2.01 2.01 13.86
C GLN A 59 1.82 0.80 12.93
N GLU A 60 1.49 -0.37 13.49
CA GLU A 60 1.24 -1.59 12.71
C GLU A 60 0.04 -1.42 11.76
N ALA A 61 -1.02 -0.72 12.18
CA ALA A 61 -2.15 -0.42 11.32
C ALA A 61 -1.77 0.44 10.11
N ILE A 62 -0.92 1.46 10.31
CA ILE A 62 -0.40 2.30 9.24
C ILE A 62 0.45 1.47 8.27
N VAL A 63 1.38 0.67 8.80
CA VAL A 63 2.24 -0.22 7.99
C VAL A 63 1.40 -1.19 7.17
N ALA A 64 0.42 -1.86 7.79
CA ALA A 64 -0.46 -2.79 7.10
C ALA A 64 -1.29 -2.10 6.00
N HIS A 65 -1.77 -0.88 6.24
CA HIS A 65 -2.53 -0.11 5.27
C HIS A 65 -1.69 0.25 4.04
N GLU A 66 -0.48 0.76 4.26
CA GLU A 66 0.43 1.16 3.19
C GLU A 66 0.95 -0.04 2.40
N ASN A 67 1.24 -1.16 3.07
CA ASN A 67 1.58 -2.42 2.40
C ASN A 67 0.42 -2.91 1.52
N ALA A 68 -0.82 -2.82 2.00
CA ALA A 68 -2.00 -3.19 1.20
C ALA A 68 -2.20 -2.23 0.01
N ARG A 69 -1.90 -0.94 0.17
CA ARG A 69 -1.91 0.04 -0.92
C ARG A 69 -0.85 -0.29 -1.96
N ALA A 70 0.39 -0.58 -1.55
CA ALA A 70 1.48 -0.97 -2.44
C ALA A 70 1.15 -2.27 -3.20
N ALA A 71 0.58 -3.28 -2.52
CA ALA A 71 0.12 -4.51 -3.16
C ALA A 71 -0.92 -4.24 -4.27
N ARG A 72 -1.92 -3.37 -4.00
CA ARG A 72 -2.92 -2.99 -5.01
C ARG A 72 -2.31 -2.25 -6.21
N LEU A 73 -1.27 -1.45 -6.00
CA LEU A 73 -0.57 -0.77 -7.09
C LEU A 73 0.22 -1.77 -7.95
N ASN A 74 0.91 -2.71 -7.31
CA ASN A 74 1.64 -3.78 -8.01
C ASN A 74 0.70 -4.67 -8.83
N ASP A 75 -0.45 -5.05 -8.27
CA ASP A 75 -1.48 -5.84 -8.97
C ASP A 75 -2.06 -5.11 -10.19
N GLN A 76 -2.11 -3.77 -10.18
CA GLN A 76 -2.55 -2.95 -11.31
C GLN A 76 -1.46 -2.70 -12.35
N ALA A 77 -0.19 -2.63 -11.92
CA ALA A 77 0.96 -2.45 -12.80
C ALA A 77 1.30 -3.71 -13.60
N LEU A 78 0.94 -4.89 -13.07
CA LEU A 78 0.98 -6.14 -13.82
C LEU A 78 -0.20 -6.14 -14.81
N PRO A 79 0.05 -6.22 -16.14
CA PRO A 79 -1.03 -6.51 -17.06
C PRO A 79 -1.61 -7.83 -16.60
N ARG A 80 -2.91 -7.85 -16.26
CA ARG A 80 -3.66 -9.11 -16.21
C ARG A 80 -3.37 -9.77 -17.55
N ARG A 81 -2.56 -10.84 -17.56
CA ARG A 81 -2.65 -11.82 -18.62
C ARG A 81 -4.08 -12.32 -18.51
N SER A 82 -4.98 -11.65 -19.23
CA SER A 82 -6.20 -12.26 -19.69
C SER A 82 -5.71 -13.53 -20.33
N GLU A 83 -5.88 -14.66 -19.64
CA GLU A 83 -5.88 -15.95 -20.27
C GLU A 83 -7.05 -15.89 -21.25
N THR A 84 -6.80 -15.31 -22.43
CA THR A 84 -7.60 -15.56 -23.61
C THR A 84 -7.58 -17.08 -23.76
N PRO A 85 -8.73 -17.77 -23.66
CA PRO A 85 -8.81 -19.10 -24.20
C PRO A 85 -8.69 -18.91 -25.70
N GLU A 86 -7.45 -19.00 -26.21
CA GLU A 86 -7.19 -18.97 -27.65
C GLU A 86 -7.94 -20.16 -28.24
N THR A 87 -9.08 -19.83 -28.82
CA THR A 87 -9.97 -20.74 -29.47
C THR A 87 -9.38 -21.08 -30.84
N ALA A 88 -9.15 -22.37 -31.06
CA ALA A 88 -9.15 -23.06 -32.35
C ALA A 88 -8.12 -22.67 -33.44
N ARG A 89 -7.22 -23.61 -33.79
CA ARG A 89 -7.10 -24.19 -35.16
C ARG A 89 -6.05 -25.33 -35.29
N ARG A 90 -6.58 -26.56 -35.45
CA ARG A 90 -6.24 -27.76 -36.28
C ARG A 90 -5.01 -27.70 -37.26
N PRO A 91 -4.46 -28.82 -37.84
CA PRO A 91 -5.17 -30.05 -38.27
C PRO A 91 -4.40 -31.42 -38.31
N HIS A 92 -5.14 -32.45 -38.76
CA HIS A 92 -4.76 -33.73 -39.41
C HIS A 92 -4.06 -34.85 -38.62
N ASP A 93 -4.79 -35.96 -38.40
CA ASP A 93 -4.70 -37.18 -39.23
C ASP A 93 -6.07 -37.88 -39.33
#